data_AF-A0AAW2C5W9-F1
#
_entry.id   AF-A0AAW2C5W9-F1
#
_cell.length_a   1.000
_cell.length_b   1.000
_cell.length_c   1.000
_cell.angle_alpha   90.00
_cell.angle_beta   90.00
_cell.angle_gamma   90.00
#
_symmetry.space_group_name_H-M   'P 1'
#
loop_
_entity.id
_entity.type
_entity.pdbx_description
1 polymer ?
#
loop_
_entity_poly.entity_id
_entity_poly.type
_entity_poly.pdbx_seq_one_letter_code
_entity_poly.pdbx_strand_id
1 'polypeptide(L)'
;MKIGEKTFELLNAFVDQIGEANVVQIVSDYRSNYVLARKLLEAKRPNLYWTLCATHCIDLILEDIGKILRIAKTLERAIQLIGYIYNHGGVLNMMREYTNQRELVRARKTRFYTSYFTIKSIYKQTHNLRVMFTSEEWVRSRWAKEANAK
;
A
#
# COMPACT_ATOMS: atom_id res chain seq x y z
N MET A 1 -3.25 4.12 31.60
CA MET A 1 -3.00 2.82 30.95
C MET A 1 -2.38 3.05 29.58
N LYS A 2 -1.13 2.59 29.39
CA LYS A 2 -0.41 2.71 28.11
C LYS A 2 -1.09 1.84 27.06
N ILE A 3 -1.04 2.22 25.78
CA ILE A 3 -1.74 1.51 24.69
C ILE A 3 -1.37 0.01 24.65
N GLY A 4 -0.10 -0.33 24.91
CA GLY A 4 0.35 -1.72 24.94
C GLY A 4 -0.21 -2.58 26.08
N GLU A 5 -0.51 -1.98 27.25
CA GLU A 5 -1.16 -2.70 28.36
C GLU A 5 -2.60 -3.07 27.99
N LYS A 6 -3.34 -2.12 27.37
CA LYS A 6 -4.68 -2.40 26.85
C LYS A 6 -4.67 -3.51 25.79
N THR A 7 -3.69 -3.48 24.89
CA THR A 7 -3.53 -4.52 23.87
C THR A 7 -3.26 -5.88 24.50
N PHE A 8 -2.42 -5.95 25.55
CA PHE A 8 -2.20 -7.18 26.31
C PHE A 8 -3.48 -7.70 26.96
N GLU A 9 -4.21 -6.84 27.68
CA GLU A 9 -5.45 -7.24 28.37
C GLU A 9 -6.47 -7.84 27.38
N LEU A 10 -6.68 -7.17 26.25
CA LEU A 10 -7.58 -7.64 25.19
C LEU A 10 -7.15 -9.01 24.65
N LEU A 11 -5.89 -9.16 24.25
CA LEU A 11 -5.39 -10.42 23.70
C LEU A 11 -5.44 -11.54 24.74
N ASN A 12 -5.09 -11.24 25.99
CA ASN A 12 -5.14 -12.21 27.06
C ASN A 12 -6.59 -12.68 27.31
N ALA A 13 -7.56 -11.77 27.34
CA ALA A 13 -8.97 -12.10 27.52
C ALA A 13 -9.49 -12.99 26.37
N PHE A 14 -9.06 -12.74 25.13
CA PHE A 14 -9.39 -13.61 24.00
C PHE A 14 -8.81 -15.03 24.15
N VAL A 15 -7.57 -15.15 24.61
CA VAL A 15 -6.98 -16.47 24.87
C VAL A 15 -7.71 -17.20 26.01
N ASP A 16 -8.09 -16.48 27.07
CA ASP A 16 -8.91 -17.03 28.16
C ASP A 16 -10.28 -17.53 27.66
N GLN A 17 -10.93 -16.75 26.78
CA GLN A 17 -12.22 -17.11 26.20
C GLN A 17 -12.16 -18.35 25.29
N ILE A 18 -11.09 -18.49 24.50
CA ILE A 18 -10.90 -19.63 23.57
C ILE A 18 -10.36 -20.86 24.32
N GLY A 19 -9.67 -20.65 25.43
CA GLY A 19 -8.90 -21.65 26.16
C GLY A 19 -7.48 -21.76 25.61
N GLU A 20 -6.48 -21.68 26.49
CA GLU A 20 -5.06 -21.62 26.11
C GLU A 20 -4.60 -22.81 25.27
N ALA A 21 -5.08 -24.02 25.57
CA ALA A 21 -4.76 -25.23 24.81
C ALA A 21 -5.20 -25.18 23.34
N ASN A 22 -6.15 -24.29 23.01
CA ASN A 22 -6.69 -24.13 21.67
C ASN A 22 -6.02 -23.00 20.88
N VAL A 23 -5.07 -22.27 21.48
CA VAL A 23 -4.36 -21.15 20.84
C VAL A 23 -2.88 -21.47 20.72
N VAL A 24 -2.45 -21.75 19.50
CA VAL A 24 -1.04 -22.08 19.20
C VAL A 24 -0.21 -20.81 19.00
N GLN A 25 -0.79 -19.78 18.37
CA GLN A 25 -0.01 -18.65 17.87
C GLN A 25 -0.86 -17.38 17.75
N ILE A 26 -0.22 -16.24 18.02
CA ILE A 26 -0.74 -14.91 17.69
C ILE A 26 0.13 -14.29 16.60
N VAL A 27 -0.54 -13.75 15.56
CA VAL A 27 0.10 -13.08 14.43
C VAL A 27 -0.36 -11.62 14.40
N SER A 28 0.58 -10.67 14.52
CA SER A 28 0.27 -9.22 14.53
C SER A 28 1.21 -8.40 13.66
N ASP A 29 0.88 -7.12 13.43
CA ASP A 29 1.84 -6.16 12.87
C ASP A 29 2.92 -5.76 13.90
N TYR A 30 3.97 -5.05 13.44
CA TYR A 30 5.13 -4.63 14.27
C TYR A 30 4.91 -3.26 14.93
N ARG A 31 3.66 -2.83 15.16
CA ARG A 31 3.45 -1.53 15.81
C ARG A 31 3.94 -1.56 17.25
N SER A 32 4.42 -0.40 17.73
CA SER A 32 5.04 -0.25 19.05
C SER A 32 4.15 -0.68 20.22
N ASN A 33 2.83 -0.58 20.09
CA ASN A 33 1.89 -1.07 21.10
C ASN A 33 1.91 -2.61 21.23
N TYR A 34 2.17 -3.35 20.16
CA TYR A 34 2.27 -4.81 20.20
C TYR A 34 3.59 -5.28 20.81
N VAL A 35 4.66 -4.48 20.78
CA VAL A 35 5.94 -4.85 21.38
C VAL A 35 5.81 -5.05 22.89
N LEU A 36 5.14 -4.14 23.59
CA LEU A 36 4.89 -4.29 25.02
C LEU A 36 3.89 -5.43 25.29
N ALA A 37 2.80 -5.49 24.52
CA ALA A 37 1.78 -6.51 24.70
C ALA A 37 2.33 -7.93 24.53
N ARG A 38 3.18 -8.12 23.51
CA ARG A 38 3.91 -9.34 23.25
C ARG A 38 4.74 -9.78 24.45
N LYS A 39 5.58 -8.89 24.98
CA LYS A 39 6.44 -9.21 26.14
C LYS A 39 5.63 -9.68 27.35
N LEU A 40 4.52 -8.98 27.64
CA LEU A 40 3.63 -9.35 28.74
C LEU A 40 2.93 -10.69 28.49
N LEU A 41 2.53 -10.96 27.24
CA LEU A 41 1.83 -12.19 26.88
C LEU A 41 2.76 -13.40 26.87
N GLU A 42 3.95 -13.29 26.28
CA GLU A 42 4.99 -14.33 26.29
C GLU A 42 5.43 -14.66 27.73
N ALA A 43 5.49 -13.65 28.63
CA ALA A 43 5.79 -13.87 30.04
C ALA A 43 4.65 -14.60 30.78
N LYS A 44 3.39 -14.31 30.45
CA LYS A 44 2.22 -14.94 31.09
C LYS A 44 1.95 -16.35 30.53
N ARG A 45 2.21 -16.57 29.24
CA ARG A 45 1.84 -17.79 28.49
C ARG A 45 3.04 -18.31 27.70
N PRO A 46 3.95 -19.06 28.35
CA PRO A 46 5.21 -19.48 27.72
C PRO A 46 5.03 -20.45 26.54
N ASN A 47 3.87 -21.11 26.43
CA ASN A 47 3.56 -22.04 25.35
C ASN A 47 2.94 -21.36 24.11
N LEU A 48 2.60 -20.07 24.20
CA LEU A 48 1.96 -19.32 23.14
C LEU A 48 2.99 -18.54 22.33
N TYR A 49 3.07 -18.82 21.03
CA TYR A 49 4.02 -18.16 20.15
C TYR A 49 3.49 -16.83 19.60
N TRP A 50 4.33 -15.81 19.59
CA TRP A 50 4.04 -14.57 18.87
C TRP A 50 4.93 -14.43 17.63
N THR A 51 4.31 -14.24 16.48
CA THR A 51 5.03 -13.95 15.23
C THR A 51 4.53 -12.69 14.56
N LEU A 52 5.41 -12.06 13.78
CA LEU A 52 5.05 -10.92 12.96
C LEU A 52 4.27 -11.38 11.73
N CYS A 53 3.32 -10.56 11.32
CA CYS A 53 2.57 -10.74 10.09
C CYS A 53 3.51 -10.60 8.89
N ALA A 54 3.69 -11.68 8.14
CA ALA A 54 4.54 -11.71 6.95
C ALA A 54 4.15 -10.62 5.94
N THR A 55 2.85 -10.38 5.74
CA THR A 55 2.34 -9.32 4.86
C THR A 55 2.81 -7.94 5.31
N HIS A 56 2.83 -7.67 6.61
CA HIS A 56 3.31 -6.40 7.15
C HIS A 56 4.83 -6.28 7.02
N CYS A 57 5.58 -7.35 7.27
CA CYS A 57 7.02 -7.37 7.04
C CYS A 57 7.37 -7.06 5.58
N ILE A 58 6.64 -7.65 4.62
CA ILE A 58 6.81 -7.36 3.19
C ILE A 58 6.48 -5.90 2.89
N ASP A 59 5.42 -5.34 3.48
CA ASP A 59 5.06 -3.93 3.28
C ASP A 59 6.17 -2.98 3.76
N LEU A 60 6.81 -3.29 4.89
CA LEU A 60 7.95 -2.53 5.42
C LEU A 60 9.21 -2.69 4.55
N ILE A 61 9.49 -3.89 4.04
CA ILE A 61 10.61 -4.09 3.09
C ILE A 61 10.38 -3.25 1.82
N LEU A 62 9.14 -3.22 1.31
CA LEU A 62 8.79 -2.39 0.15
C LEU A 62 8.86 -0.89 0.46
N GLU A 63 8.54 -0.48 1.68
CA GLU A 63 8.75 0.89 2.15
C GLU A 63 10.24 1.28 2.05
N ASP A 64 11.13 0.46 2.59
CA ASP A 64 12.56 0.74 2.61
C ASP A 64 13.18 0.73 1.21
N ILE A 65 12.76 -0.19 0.34
CA ILE A 65 13.10 -0.17 -1.09
C ILE A 65 12.59 1.14 -1.73
N GLY A 66 11.37 1.57 -1.38
CA GLY A 66 10.76 2.80 -1.86
C GLY A 66 11.56 4.06 -1.51
N LYS A 67 12.35 4.05 -0.43
CA LYS A 67 13.21 5.16 0.01
C LYS A 67 14.50 5.30 -0.82
N ILE A 68 14.88 4.30 -1.62
CA ILE A 68 16.03 4.40 -2.52
C ILE A 68 15.79 5.53 -3.51
N LEU A 69 16.70 6.52 -3.58
CA LEU A 69 16.49 7.80 -4.29
C LEU A 69 15.91 7.65 -5.71
N ARG A 70 16.43 6.70 -6.50
CA ARG A 70 15.94 6.44 -7.86
C ARG A 70 14.50 5.90 -7.86
N ILE A 71 14.19 4.99 -6.94
CA ILE A 71 12.87 4.39 -6.79
C ILE A 71 11.87 5.41 -6.25
N ALA A 72 12.27 6.21 -5.25
CA ALA A 72 11.46 7.29 -4.69
C ALA A 72 11.01 8.27 -5.78
N LYS A 73 11.94 8.74 -6.63
CA LYS A 73 11.63 9.62 -7.77
C LYS A 73 10.68 8.96 -8.77
N THR A 74 10.86 7.67 -9.06
CA THR A 74 9.94 6.93 -9.95
C THR A 74 8.55 6.80 -9.35
N LEU A 75 8.45 6.48 -8.06
CA LEU A 75 7.18 6.37 -7.33
C LEU A 75 6.44 7.70 -7.31
N GLU A 76 7.14 8.80 -7.03
CA GLU A 76 6.58 10.15 -7.02
C GLU A 76 5.96 10.50 -8.39
N ARG A 77 6.70 10.30 -9.48
CA ARG A 77 6.21 10.54 -10.85
C ARG A 77 5.02 9.66 -11.20
N ALA A 78 5.06 8.38 -10.81
CA ALA A 78 3.96 7.44 -11.04
C ALA A 78 2.67 7.86 -10.29
N ILE A 79 2.81 8.30 -9.03
CA ILE A 79 1.69 8.79 -8.22
C ILE A 79 1.14 10.09 -8.80
N GLN A 80 2.00 11.01 -9.23
CA GLN A 80 1.60 12.25 -9.90
C GLN A 80 0.86 11.98 -11.21
N LEU A 81 1.36 11.08 -12.06
CA LEU A 81 0.72 10.69 -13.31
C LEU A 81 -0.68 10.11 -13.07
N ILE A 82 -0.81 9.15 -12.16
CA ILE A 82 -2.11 8.57 -11.82
C ILE A 82 -3.03 9.63 -11.20
N GLY A 83 -2.50 10.47 -10.31
CA GLY A 83 -3.24 11.59 -9.75
C GLY A 83 -3.81 12.50 -10.84
N TYR A 84 -2.97 12.86 -11.82
CA TYR A 84 -3.37 13.68 -12.96
C TYR A 84 -4.48 13.01 -13.78
N ILE A 85 -4.31 11.75 -14.19
CA ILE A 85 -5.30 11.02 -14.99
C ILE A 85 -6.66 10.95 -14.26
N TYR A 86 -6.66 10.52 -13.00
CA TYR A 86 -7.92 10.30 -12.27
C TYR A 86 -8.59 11.58 -11.78
N ASN A 87 -7.86 12.69 -11.66
CA ASN A 87 -8.43 13.98 -11.28
C ASN A 87 -9.05 14.74 -12.47
N HIS A 88 -8.77 14.33 -13.71
CA HIS A 88 -9.31 14.94 -14.91
C HIS A 88 -10.20 13.94 -15.65
N GLY A 89 -11.53 14.07 -15.51
CA GLY A 89 -12.50 13.11 -16.06
C GLY A 89 -12.33 12.85 -17.57
N GLY A 90 -11.96 13.85 -18.36
CA GLY A 90 -11.69 13.65 -19.79
C GLY A 90 -10.39 12.89 -20.08
N VAL A 91 -9.33 13.12 -19.30
CA VAL A 91 -8.08 12.33 -19.40
C VAL A 91 -8.31 10.90 -18.93
N LEU A 92 -9.13 10.69 -17.90
CA LEU A 92 -9.54 9.36 -17.46
C LEU A 92 -10.29 8.60 -18.55
N ASN A 93 -11.23 9.25 -19.23
CA ASN A 93 -11.96 8.64 -20.34
C ASN A 93 -11.04 8.31 -21.50
N MET A 94 -10.16 9.23 -21.88
CA MET A 94 -9.13 8.98 -22.89
C MET A 94 -8.25 7.79 -22.50
N MET A 95 -7.75 7.73 -21.26
CA MET A 95 -6.97 6.58 -20.79
C MET A 95 -7.72 5.27 -20.96
N ARG A 96 -9.01 5.22 -20.59
CA ARG A 96 -9.84 4.02 -20.76
C ARG A 96 -10.02 3.60 -22.21
N GLU A 97 -10.11 4.54 -23.15
CA GLU A 97 -10.18 4.22 -24.57
C GLU A 97 -8.89 3.56 -25.06
N TYR A 98 -7.73 4.12 -24.70
CA TYR A 98 -6.43 3.60 -25.14
C TYR A 98 -6.01 2.32 -24.39
N THR A 99 -6.53 2.07 -23.19
CA THR A 99 -6.19 0.88 -22.38
C THR A 99 -7.19 -0.26 -22.49
N ASN A 100 -8.21 -0.16 -23.36
CA ASN A 100 -9.33 -1.11 -23.43
C ASN A 100 -10.04 -1.27 -22.09
N GLN A 101 -10.42 -0.13 -21.49
CA GLN A 101 -11.12 -0.02 -20.21
C GLN A 101 -10.36 -0.59 -19.01
N ARG A 102 -9.04 -0.77 -19.13
CA ARG A 102 -8.21 -1.27 -18.03
C ARG A 102 -7.87 -0.14 -17.06
N GLU A 103 -8.24 -0.33 -15.81
CA GLU A 103 -7.95 0.62 -14.73
C GLU A 103 -6.48 0.51 -14.26
N LEU A 104 -5.92 1.64 -13.85
CA LEU A 104 -4.63 1.70 -13.17
C LEU A 104 -4.84 1.61 -11.65
N VAL A 105 -3.84 1.08 -10.95
CA VAL A 105 -3.92 0.94 -9.49
C VAL A 105 -3.52 2.25 -8.84
N ARG A 106 -4.39 2.80 -7.98
CA ARG A 106 -4.10 4.00 -7.20
C ARG A 106 -3.41 3.64 -5.87
N ALA A 107 -2.28 4.28 -5.60
CA ALA A 107 -1.57 4.13 -4.34
C ALA A 107 -2.44 4.60 -3.17
N ARG A 108 -2.42 3.85 -2.07
CA ARG A 108 -3.06 4.21 -0.79
C ARG A 108 -2.01 4.65 0.21
N LYS A 109 -2.27 5.76 0.91
CA LYS A 109 -1.36 6.33 1.91
C LYS A 109 -0.97 5.36 3.03
N THR A 110 -1.78 4.34 3.31
CA THR A 110 -1.62 3.45 4.46
C THR A 110 -0.93 2.12 4.15
N ARG A 111 -0.55 1.85 2.89
CA ARG A 111 -0.02 0.55 2.45
C ARG A 111 1.02 0.73 1.33
N PHE A 112 2.29 0.51 1.62
CA PHE A 112 3.39 0.75 0.67
C PHE A 112 3.37 -0.16 -0.55
N TYR A 113 2.90 -1.40 -0.39
CA TYR A 113 2.74 -2.34 -1.49
C TYR A 113 1.82 -1.80 -2.61
N THR A 114 0.90 -0.89 -2.29
CA THR A 114 -0.02 -0.33 -3.29
C THR A 114 0.72 0.58 -4.26
N SER A 115 1.76 1.29 -3.81
CA SER A 115 2.62 2.09 -4.68
C SER A 115 3.42 1.23 -5.65
N TYR A 116 3.81 0.02 -5.23
CA TYR A 116 4.40 -0.96 -6.14
C TYR A 116 3.40 -1.46 -7.20
N PHE A 117 2.15 -1.74 -6.79
CA PHE A 117 1.10 -2.10 -7.75
C PHE A 117 0.73 -0.96 -8.70
N THR A 118 0.81 0.29 -8.25
CA THR A 118 0.71 1.49 -9.10
C THR A 118 1.74 1.43 -10.23
N ILE A 119 3.03 1.30 -9.91
CA ILE A 119 4.08 1.17 -10.93
C ILE A 119 3.82 -0.03 -11.84
N LYS A 120 3.48 -1.19 -11.28
CA LYS A 120 3.18 -2.40 -12.06
C LYS A 120 2.03 -2.20 -13.05
N SER A 121 0.99 -1.47 -12.66
CA SER A 121 -0.15 -1.18 -13.54
C SER A 121 0.23 -0.26 -14.70
N ILE A 122 1.02 0.79 -14.43
CA ILE A 122 1.59 1.68 -15.46
C ILE A 122 2.51 0.90 -16.40
N TYR A 123 3.38 0.04 -15.85
CA TYR A 123 4.27 -0.80 -16.64
C TYR A 123 3.50 -1.69 -17.62
N LYS A 124 2.45 -2.36 -17.14
CA LYS A 124 1.57 -3.19 -17.98
C LYS A 124 0.84 -2.39 -19.07
N GLN A 125 0.61 -1.10 -18.88
CA GLN A 125 -0.07 -0.22 -19.84
C GLN A 125 0.90 0.77 -20.52
N THR A 126 2.21 0.56 -20.43
CA THR A 126 3.20 1.55 -20.88
C THR A 126 3.05 1.90 -22.35
N HIS A 127 2.84 0.91 -23.21
CA HIS A 127 2.63 1.15 -24.63
C HIS A 127 1.38 2.01 -24.87
N ASN A 128 0.24 1.60 -24.33
CA ASN A 128 -1.05 2.29 -24.48
C ASN A 128 -0.99 3.73 -23.95
N LEU A 129 -0.41 3.92 -22.76
CA LEU A 129 -0.23 5.25 -22.17
C LEU A 129 0.67 6.13 -23.01
N ARG A 130 1.76 5.58 -23.58
CA ARG A 130 2.62 6.35 -24.50
C ARG A 130 1.85 6.78 -25.74
N VAL A 131 1.13 5.86 -26.37
CA VAL A 131 0.31 6.17 -27.55
C VAL A 131 -0.71 7.26 -27.23
N MET A 132 -1.40 7.17 -26.09
CA MET A 132 -2.32 8.18 -25.59
C MET A 132 -1.65 9.56 -25.46
N PHE A 133 -0.53 9.66 -24.75
CA PHE A 133 0.15 10.95 -24.52
C PHE A 133 0.85 11.52 -25.77
N THR A 134 0.95 10.75 -26.85
CA THR A 134 1.46 11.22 -28.15
C THR A 134 0.37 11.36 -29.22
N SER A 135 -0.89 11.10 -28.89
CA SER A 135 -1.99 11.13 -29.86
C SER A 135 -2.36 12.56 -30.25
N GLU A 136 -2.93 12.73 -31.44
CA GLU A 136 -3.47 14.04 -31.86
C GLU A 136 -4.56 14.52 -30.90
N GLU A 137 -5.37 13.59 -30.38
CA GLU A 137 -6.43 13.87 -29.42
C GLU A 137 -5.87 14.49 -28.14
N TRP A 138 -4.79 13.91 -27.59
CA TRP A 138 -4.09 14.49 -26.44
C TRP A 138 -3.50 15.85 -26.79
N VAL A 139 -2.74 15.96 -27.89
CA VAL A 139 -2.04 17.19 -28.29
C VAL A 139 -3.00 18.36 -28.52
N ARG A 140 -4.20 18.10 -29.07
CA ARG A 140 -5.24 19.13 -29.28
C ARG A 140 -6.05 19.42 -28.02
N SER A 141 -5.99 18.56 -27.01
CA SER A 141 -6.76 18.73 -25.79
C SER A 141 -6.33 19.97 -24.98
N ARG A 142 -7.24 20.45 -24.13
CA ARG A 142 -6.90 21.51 -23.15
C ARG A 142 -5.89 21.03 -22.09
N TRP A 143 -5.89 19.73 -21.79
CA TRP A 143 -5.06 19.11 -20.76
C TRP A 143 -3.58 19.14 -21.13
N ALA A 144 -3.23 18.93 -22.40
CA ALA A 144 -1.85 19.05 -22.89
C ALA A 144 -1.21 20.44 -22.68
N LYS A 145 -2.03 21.48 -22.47
CA LYS A 145 -1.57 22.87 -22.29
C LYS A 145 -1.42 23.26 -20.82
N GLU A 146 -1.84 22.40 -19.88
CA GLU A 146 -1.77 22.67 -18.46
C GLU A 146 -0.33 22.54 -17.93
N ALA A 147 0.03 23.37 -16.94
CA ALA A 147 1.35 23.28 -16.29
C ALA A 147 1.59 21.92 -15.63
N ASN A 148 0.52 21.27 -15.16
CA ASN A 148 0.56 19.96 -14.50
C ASN A 148 0.63 18.77 -15.48
N ALA A 149 0.56 19.03 -16.78
CA ALA A 149 0.70 18.02 -17.83
C ALA A 149 2.15 17.88 -18.35
N LYS A 150 3.08 18.73 -17.85
CA LYS A 150 4.50 18.75 -18.23
C LYS A 150 5.40 18.08 -17.21
#